data_AF-A0A0H1R9V1-F1
#
_entry.id   AF-A0A0H1R9V1-F1
#
_cell.length_a   1.000
_cell.length_b   1.000
_cell.length_c   1.000
_cell.angle_alpha   90.00
_cell.angle_beta   90.00
_cell.angle_gamma   90.00
#
_symmetry.space_group_name_H-M   'P 1'
#
loop_
_entity.id
_entity.type
_entity.pdbx_description
1 polymer ?
#
loop_
_entity_poly.entity_id
_entity_poly.type
_entity_poly.pdbx_seq_one_letter_code
_entity_poly.pdbx_strand_id
1 'polypeptide(L)' 'MPNALHPPRVAIVGAGPGGLASAMRLAREGISVTVFKSETALGGRTRTIHAPGGYKFDIGPHVLPLSAGLPCFRLRHAPW' A
#
# COMPACT_ATOMS: atom_id res chain seq x y z
N MET A 1 15.64 -23.69 -6.04
CA MET A 1 14.87 -23.14 -7.18
C MET A 1 13.39 -23.35 -6.87
N PRO A 2 12.53 -22.32 -6.88
CA PRO A 2 11.09 -22.53 -6.76
C PRO A 2 10.63 -23.49 -7.88
N ASN A 3 9.76 -24.44 -7.52
CA ASN A 3 9.25 -25.47 -8.40
C ASN A 3 8.52 -24.84 -9.59
N ALA A 4 9.03 -24.99 -10.81
CA ALA A 4 8.50 -24.36 -12.03
C ALA A 4 7.03 -24.72 -12.32
N LEU A 5 6.51 -25.80 -11.73
CA LEU A 5 5.12 -26.23 -11.88
C LEU A 5 4.12 -25.40 -11.06
N HIS A 6 4.57 -24.69 -10.01
CA HIS A 6 3.70 -23.91 -9.14
C HIS A 6 4.29 -22.51 -8.95
N PRO A 7 3.86 -21.51 -9.75
CA PRO A 7 4.30 -20.14 -9.54
C PRO A 7 3.98 -19.69 -8.10
N PRO A 8 4.86 -18.92 -7.46
CA PRO A 8 4.65 -18.49 -6.08
C PRO A 8 3.36 -17.69 -5.95
N ARG A 9 2.58 -18.00 -4.92
CA ARG A 9 1.36 -17.26 -4.54
C ARG A 9 1.62 -16.59 -3.19
N VAL A 10 1.37 -15.29 -3.11
CA VAL A 10 1.67 -14.49 -1.93
C VAL A 10 0.38 -13.96 -1.30
N ALA A 11 0.23 -14.18 0.01
CA ALA A 11 -0.81 -13.54 0.81
C ALA A 11 -0.23 -12.31 1.52
N ILE A 12 -0.89 -11.17 1.39
CA ILE A 12 -0.53 -9.93 2.11
C ILE A 12 -1.64 -9.62 3.11
N VAL A 13 -1.29 -9.51 4.38
CA VAL A 13 -2.23 -9.13 5.44
C VAL A 13 -2.06 -7.65 5.75
N GLY A 14 -3.08 -6.85 5.41
CA GLY A 14 -3.12 -5.41 5.61
C GLY A 14 -3.10 -4.62 4.30
N ALA A 15 -4.23 -3.97 3.98
CA ALA A 15 -4.39 -3.11 2.81
C ALA A 15 -4.05 -1.63 3.08
N GLY A 16 -2.98 -1.38 3.86
CA GLY A 16 -2.41 -0.04 4.05
C GLY A 16 -1.42 0.32 2.92
N PRO A 17 -0.82 1.52 2.94
CA PRO A 17 0.09 1.98 1.87
C PRO A 17 1.27 1.04 1.64
N GLY A 18 1.88 0.48 2.70
CA GLY A 18 2.96 -0.49 2.58
C GLY A 18 2.52 -1.80 1.93
N GLY A 19 1.41 -2.39 2.40
CA GLY A 19 0.90 -3.66 1.86
C GLY A 19 0.44 -3.55 0.42
N LEU A 20 -0.21 -2.44 0.05
CA LEU A 20 -0.59 -2.15 -1.34
C LEU A 20 0.64 -1.93 -2.23
N ALA A 21 1.66 -1.20 -1.75
CA ALA A 21 2.91 -1.02 -2.50
C ALA A 21 3.63 -2.35 -2.74
N SER A 22 3.69 -3.23 -1.74
CA SER A 22 4.22 -4.58 -1.88
C SER A 22 3.41 -5.41 -2.89
N ALA A 23 2.08 -5.34 -2.82
CA ALA A 23 1.20 -6.04 -3.77
C ALA A 23 1.45 -5.59 -5.21
N MET A 24 1.52 -4.28 -5.44
CA MET A 24 1.80 -3.70 -6.76
C MET A 24 3.16 -4.16 -7.30
N ARG A 25 4.20 -4.15 -6.44
CA ARG A 25 5.54 -4.58 -6.85
C ARG A 25 5.57 -6.06 -7.25
N LEU A 26 4.99 -6.94 -6.45
CA LEU A 26 4.93 -8.38 -6.72
C LEU A 26 4.07 -8.68 -7.96
N ALA A 27 2.94 -8.00 -8.12
CA ALA A 27 2.09 -8.16 -9.30
C ALA A 27 2.82 -7.75 -10.60
N ARG A 28 3.63 -6.68 -10.58
CA ARG A 28 4.48 -6.29 -11.72
C ARG A 28 5.54 -7.33 -12.07
N GLU A 29 5.97 -8.14 -11.10
CA GLU A 29 6.88 -9.27 -11.33
C GLU A 29 6.15 -10.56 -11.77
N GLY A 30 4.83 -10.48 -12.02
CA GLY A 30 4.02 -11.62 -12.47
C GLY A 30 3.61 -12.59 -11.35
N ILE A 31 3.80 -12.20 -10.08
CA ILE A 31 3.48 -13.04 -8.92
C ILE A 31 2.00 -12.88 -8.58
N SER A 32 1.30 -14.00 -8.36
CA SER A 32 -0.09 -13.98 -7.90
C SER A 32 -0.16 -13.52 -6.44
N VAL A 33 -0.87 -12.43 -6.19
CA VAL A 33 -1.02 -11.85 -4.84
C VAL A 33 -2.49 -11.80 -4.43
N THR A 34 -2.77 -12.16 -3.18
CA THR A 34 -4.06 -11.91 -2.53
C THR A 34 -3.86 -11.00 -1.33
N VAL A 35 -4.55 -9.87 -1.30
CA VAL A 35 -4.50 -8.91 -0.17
C VAL A 35 -5.72 -9.10 0.73
N PHE A 36 -5.47 -9.31 2.01
CA PHE A 36 -6.49 -9.45 3.05
C PHE A 36 -6.56 -8.19 3.90
N LYS A 37 -7.77 -7.80 4.29
CA LYS A 37 -8.02 -6.71 5.23
C LYS A 37 -9.28 -7.01 6.04
N SER A 38 -9.38 -6.40 7.21
CA SER A 38 -10.55 -6.50 8.08
C SER A 38 -11.64 -5.47 7.74
N GLU A 39 -11.25 -4.27 7.28
CA GLU A 39 -12.18 -3.17 7.04
C GLU A 39 -12.76 -3.15 5.62
N THR A 40 -13.88 -2.45 5.44
CA THR A 40 -14.52 -2.27 4.13
C THR A 40 -13.75 -1.32 3.21
N ALA A 41 -13.03 -0.35 3.75
CA ALA A 41 -12.22 0.62 3.01
C ALA A 41 -10.73 0.20 2.92
N LEU A 42 -10.04 0.63 1.85
CA LEU A 42 -8.58 0.45 1.71
C LEU A 42 -7.86 1.65 2.37
N GLY A 43 -6.53 1.55 2.52
CA GLY A 43 -5.69 2.62 3.06
C GLY A 43 -5.31 2.42 4.53
N GLY A 44 -6.06 1.62 5.28
CA GLY A 44 -5.80 1.44 6.72
C GLY A 44 -5.83 2.79 7.44
N ARG A 45 -4.70 3.20 8.02
CA ARG A 45 -4.59 4.50 8.70
C ARG A 45 -4.60 5.70 7.76
N THR A 46 -4.32 5.54 6.46
CA THR A 46 -4.45 6.64 5.49
C THR A 46 -5.89 6.72 5.02
N ARG A 47 -6.74 7.41 5.79
CA ARG A 47 -8.18 7.50 5.54
C ARG A 47 -8.67 8.94 5.60
N THR A 48 -9.59 9.24 4.69
CA THR A 48 -10.36 10.49 4.67
C THR A 48 -11.77 10.24 5.20
N ILE A 49 -12.25 11.11 6.08
CA ILE A 49 -13.64 11.14 6.56
C ILE A 49 -14.38 12.32 5.94
N HIS A 50 -15.69 12.15 5.74
CA HIS A 50 -16.56 13.21 5.24
C HIS A 50 -17.35 13.80 6.41
N ALA A 51 -17.49 15.13 6.43
CA ALA A 51 -18.20 15.86 7.47
C ALA A 51 -19.35 16.70 6.87
N PRO A 52 -20.36 17.09 7.68
CA PRO A 52 -21.47 17.91 7.24
C PRO A 52 -21.01 19.20 6.54
N GLY A 53 -21.69 19.62 5.48
CA GLY A 53 -21.28 20.78 4.69
C GLY A 53 -20.26 20.48 3.58
N GLY A 54 -19.99 19.20 3.31
CA GLY A 54 -19.13 18.76 2.19
C GLY A 54 -17.64 18.75 2.49
N TYR A 55 -17.24 18.96 3.74
CA TYR A 55 -15.84 18.93 4.15
C TYR A 55 -15.27 17.51 4.15
N LYS A 56 -13.96 17.42 3.90
CA LYS A 56 -13.19 16.19 3.95
C LYS A 56 -11.99 16.39 4.87
N PHE A 57 -11.78 15.44 5.78
CA PHE A 57 -10.68 15.47 6.75
C PHE A 57 -9.84 14.20 6.63
N ASP A 58 -8.54 14.35 6.49
CA ASP A 58 -7.60 13.23 6.58
C ASP A 58 -7.27 12.96 8.04
N ILE A 59 -7.62 11.78 8.51
CA ILE A 59 -7.37 11.33 9.90
C ILE A 59 -6.10 10.45 9.99
N GLY A 60 -5.38 10.32 8.88
CA GLY A 60 -4.15 9.56 8.80
C GLY A 60 -2.89 10.36 9.13
N PRO A 61 -1.70 9.78 8.90
CA PRO A 61 -0.46 10.51 8.99
C PRO A 61 -0.48 11.67 7.98
N HIS A 62 -0.53 12.89 8.50
CA HIS A 62 -0.65 14.13 7.73
C HIS A 62 0.70 14.84 7.53
N VAL A 63 1.71 14.47 8.31
CA VAL A 63 3.09 14.96 8.14
C VAL A 63 3.92 13.86 7.49
N LEU A 64 4.48 14.17 6.34
CA LEU A 64 5.53 13.37 5.72
C LEU A 64 6.88 14.02 6.05
N PRO A 65 7.66 13.48 7.00
CA PRO A 65 8.99 14.01 7.27
C PRO A 65 9.85 13.81 6.02
N LEU A 66 10.26 14.93 5.41
CA LEU A 66 11.15 14.94 4.25
C LEU A 66 12.60 15.04 4.74
N SER A 67 13.11 13.96 5.31
CA SER A 67 14.55 13.81 5.53
C SER A 67 15.14 12.89 4.47
N ALA A 68 16.35 13.21 4.01
CA ALA A 68 16.98 12.57 2.84
C ALA A 68 17.15 11.04 2.97
N GLY A 69 17.12 10.49 4.19
CA GLY A 69 17.25 9.06 4.45
C GLY A 69 15.95 8.25 4.43
N LEU A 70 14.77 8.89 4.33
CA LEU A 70 13.50 8.18 4.46
C LEU A 70 13.03 7.54 3.14
N PRO A 71 12.44 6.33 3.20
CA PRO A 71 11.93 5.63 2.01
C PRO A 71 10.95 6.46 1.18
N CYS A 72 10.16 7.33 1.82
CA CYS A 72 9.18 8.18 1.15
C CYS A 72 9.81 9.25 0.25
N PHE A 73 11.04 9.70 0.51
CA PHE A 73 11.77 10.61 -0.39
C PHE A 73 12.14 9.89 -1.70
N ARG A 74 12.48 8.59 -1.60
CA ARG A 74 12.85 7.76 -2.75
C ARG A 74 11.67 7.41 -3.65
N LEU A 75 10.43 7.48 -3.15
CA LEU A 75 9.22 7.30 -3.96
C LEU A 75 9.07 8.34 -5.08
N ARG A 76 9.68 9.53 -4.95
CA ARG A 76 9.55 10.63 -5.91
C ARG A 76 10.19 10.34 -7.29
N HIS A 77 11.14 9.41 -7.36
CA HIS A 77 11.91 9.11 -8.58
C HIS A 77 11.77 7.67 -9.04
N ALA A 78 10.89 6.91 -8.42
CA ALA A 78 10.91 5.50 -8.64
C ALA A 78 10.15 5.12 -9.92
N PRO A 79 10.72 4.25 -10.76
CA PRO A 79 10.19 3.91 -12.08
C PRO A 79 9.08 2.84 -11.99
N TRP A 80 8.21 2.98 -10.97
CA TRP A 80 7.02 2.14 -10.82
C TRP A 80 5.78 2.74 -11.44
#